data_AF-A0A3N1GGJ5-F1
#
_entry.id   AF-A0A3N1GGJ5-F1
#
_cell.length_a   1.000
_cell.length_b   1.000
_cell.length_c   1.000
_cell.angle_alpha   90.00
_cell.angle_beta   90.00
_cell.angle_gamma   90.00
#
_symmetry.space_group_name_H-M   'P 1'
#
loop_
_entity.id
_entity.type
_entity.pdbx_description
1 polymer ?
#
loop_
_entity_poly.entity_id
_entity_poly.type
_entity_poly.pdbx_seq_one_letter_code
_entity_poly.pdbx_strand_id
1 'polypeptide(L)'
;MAVGASFGAIAIAYGLPAWVPFAMSTAVFAGGSQFLAVGLLAAGNPVAAVFAGLLLNARHLPFGLAVATTIGGRWRDRFVGSHLMTDEVVAFTLREEDPARRRRTYWLIGVTLFTSWNAGTALGVLLGGATGDPAALGLDAAFPAGLIALILPSLRDRATRTAALVGAAVAVLLTPVLPAGLPVLCALLGLLTIFRPRRRSPRRPSPSRRSAQERSARERSPRGRSPRGRSPRPVRKEEAPC
;
A
#
# COMPACT_ATOMS: atom_id res chain seq x y z
N MET A 1 8.44 -10.72 12.32
CA MET A 1 8.57 -11.89 13.21
C MET A 1 7.37 -12.83 13.15
N ALA A 2 6.17 -12.46 13.63
CA ALA A 2 5.01 -13.37 13.68
C ALA A 2 4.70 -14.06 12.33
N VAL A 3 4.62 -13.29 11.25
CA VAL A 3 4.36 -13.82 9.90
C VAL A 3 5.46 -14.79 9.44
N GLY A 4 6.72 -14.52 9.75
CA GLY A 4 7.84 -15.42 9.46
C GLY A 4 7.74 -16.74 10.24
N ALA A 5 7.29 -16.69 11.50
CA ALA A 5 7.03 -17.90 12.29
C ALA A 5 5.88 -18.73 11.70
N SER A 6 4.79 -18.09 11.27
CA SER A 6 3.73 -18.78 10.56
C SER A 6 4.25 -19.43 9.27
N PHE A 7 5.09 -18.75 8.50
CA PHE A 7 5.72 -19.31 7.30
C PHE A 7 6.54 -20.58 7.59
N GLY A 8 7.43 -20.51 8.58
CA GLY A 8 8.25 -21.65 8.99
C GLY A 8 7.40 -22.85 9.43
N ALA A 9 6.38 -22.61 10.26
CA ALA A 9 5.49 -23.66 10.75
C ALA A 9 4.67 -24.30 9.60
N ILE A 10 4.16 -23.48 8.68
CA ILE A 10 3.38 -23.95 7.52
C ILE A 10 4.24 -24.78 6.57
N ALA A 11 5.48 -24.38 6.31
CA ALA A 11 6.38 -25.15 5.46
C ALA A 11 6.62 -26.56 6.03
N ILE A 12 6.83 -26.67 7.35
CA ILE A 12 6.95 -27.98 8.02
C ILE A 12 5.62 -28.75 7.98
N ALA A 13 4.48 -28.07 8.17
CA ALA A 13 3.15 -28.68 8.07
C ALA A 13 2.86 -29.29 6.70
N TYR A 14 3.37 -28.68 5.64
CA TYR A 14 3.29 -29.22 4.28
C TYR A 14 4.31 -30.33 4.00
N GLY A 15 5.02 -30.81 5.02
CA GLY A 15 6.00 -31.90 4.90
C GLY A 15 7.31 -31.48 4.22
N LEU A 16 7.57 -30.17 4.06
CA LEU A 16 8.83 -29.71 3.48
C LEU A 16 9.96 -29.85 4.51
N PRO A 17 11.16 -30.26 4.08
CA PRO A 17 12.30 -30.36 4.98
C PRO A 17 12.72 -28.97 5.47
N ALA A 18 13.16 -28.89 6.73
CA ALA A 18 13.47 -27.63 7.42
C ALA A 18 14.40 -26.68 6.67
N TRP A 19 15.32 -27.20 5.84
CA TRP A 19 16.23 -26.37 5.06
C TRP A 19 15.51 -25.54 3.97
N VAL A 20 14.34 -25.99 3.47
CA VAL A 20 13.59 -25.30 2.41
C VAL A 20 13.08 -23.93 2.87
N PRO A 21 12.30 -23.79 3.97
CA PRO A 21 11.88 -22.47 4.44
C PRO A 21 13.06 -21.56 4.80
N PHE A 22 14.17 -22.09 5.33
CA PHE A 22 15.39 -21.29 5.54
C PHE A 22 16.00 -20.78 4.24
N ALA A 23 16.14 -21.65 3.23
CA ALA A 23 16.67 -21.27 1.92
C ALA A 23 15.77 -20.22 1.25
N MET A 24 14.45 -20.38 1.34
CA MET A 24 13.51 -19.40 0.78
C MET A 24 13.58 -18.05 1.53
N SER A 25 13.65 -18.06 2.86
CA SER A 25 13.69 -16.83 3.66
C SER A 25 14.99 -16.04 3.50
N THR A 26 16.08 -16.71 3.14
CA THR A 26 17.39 -16.08 2.86
C THR A 26 17.58 -15.70 1.40
N ALA A 27 17.13 -16.52 0.44
CA ALA A 27 17.37 -16.28 -0.98
C ALA A 27 16.27 -15.47 -1.66
N VAL A 28 15.00 -15.70 -1.30
CA VAL A 28 13.85 -15.08 -1.95
C VAL A 28 13.39 -13.84 -1.18
N PHE A 29 13.27 -13.95 0.15
CA PHE A 29 12.84 -12.86 1.04
C PHE A 29 11.63 -12.05 0.51
N ALA A 30 10.59 -12.76 0.08
CA ALA A 30 9.37 -12.16 -0.43
C ALA A 30 8.16 -12.93 0.06
N GLY A 31 7.66 -12.55 1.24
CA GLY A 31 6.71 -13.33 2.03
C GLY A 31 5.55 -13.90 1.22
N GLY A 32 4.81 -13.06 0.47
CA GLY A 32 3.67 -13.51 -0.34
C GLY A 32 4.03 -14.61 -1.34
N SER A 33 5.18 -14.51 -2.00
CA SER A 33 5.64 -15.52 -2.97
C SER A 33 6.13 -16.80 -2.31
N GLN A 34 6.70 -16.70 -1.11
CA GLN A 34 7.15 -17.86 -0.36
C GLN A 34 5.97 -18.72 0.11
N PHE A 35 4.89 -18.10 0.62
CA PHE A 35 3.67 -18.82 0.99
C PHE A 35 3.02 -19.50 -0.21
N LEU A 36 2.91 -18.81 -1.34
CA LEU A 36 2.36 -19.38 -2.57
C LEU A 36 3.21 -20.56 -3.08
N ALA A 37 4.53 -20.39 -3.10
CA ALA A 37 5.45 -21.42 -3.57
C ALA A 37 5.47 -22.65 -2.67
N VAL A 38 5.37 -22.49 -1.34
CA VAL A 38 5.29 -23.63 -0.41
C VAL A 38 4.07 -24.51 -0.69
N GLY A 39 2.89 -23.94 -0.92
CA GLY A 39 1.70 -24.72 -1.26
C GLY A 39 1.84 -25.49 -2.58
N LEU A 40 2.52 -24.90 -3.56
CA LEU A 40 2.76 -25.55 -4.86
C LEU A 40 3.85 -26.63 -4.82
N LEU A 41 4.88 -26.42 -4.00
CA LEU A 41 5.89 -27.43 -3.72
C LEU A 41 5.27 -28.63 -3.01
N ALA A 42 4.37 -28.39 -2.05
CA ALA A 42 3.62 -29.43 -1.35
C ALA A 42 2.71 -30.23 -2.30
N ALA A 43 2.12 -29.56 -3.29
CA ALA A 43 1.33 -30.19 -4.34
C ALA A 43 2.16 -30.93 -5.41
N GLY A 44 3.49 -31.04 -5.23
CA GLY A 44 4.39 -31.73 -6.15
C GLY A 44 4.66 -30.98 -7.46
N ASN A 45 4.40 -29.67 -7.52
CA ASN A 45 4.59 -28.85 -8.71
C ASN A 45 5.64 -27.73 -8.50
N PRO A 46 6.94 -28.08 -8.47
CA PRO A 46 8.01 -27.11 -8.23
C PRO A 46 8.14 -26.08 -9.36
N VAL A 47 7.84 -26.47 -10.60
CA VAL A 47 7.89 -25.55 -11.76
C VAL A 47 6.82 -24.47 -11.62
N ALA A 48 5.59 -24.84 -11.28
CA ALA A 48 4.53 -23.87 -11.01
C ALA A 48 4.86 -22.99 -9.81
N ALA A 49 5.49 -23.51 -8.76
CA ALA A 49 5.93 -22.72 -7.61
C ALA A 49 6.88 -21.57 -8.02
N VAL A 50 7.84 -21.87 -8.90
CA VAL A 50 8.77 -20.88 -9.44
C VAL A 50 8.02 -19.83 -10.28
N PHE A 51 7.21 -20.25 -11.24
CA PHE A 51 6.47 -19.31 -12.10
C PHE A 51 5.50 -18.45 -11.30
N ALA A 52 4.72 -19.03 -10.40
CA ALA A 52 3.78 -18.31 -9.55
C ALA A 52 4.50 -17.33 -8.62
N GLY A 53 5.64 -17.74 -8.05
CA GLY A 53 6.49 -16.88 -7.24
C GLY A 53 7.06 -15.70 -8.04
N LEU A 54 7.61 -15.94 -9.23
CA LEU A 54 8.13 -14.90 -10.11
C LEU A 54 7.04 -13.91 -10.54
N LEU A 55 5.88 -14.44 -10.90
CA LEU A 55 4.73 -13.65 -11.33
C LEU A 55 4.21 -12.74 -10.22
N LEU A 56 4.14 -13.27 -8.99
CA LEU A 56 3.78 -12.46 -7.83
C LEU A 56 4.85 -11.41 -7.51
N ASN A 57 6.13 -11.75 -7.69
CA ASN A 57 7.25 -10.82 -7.48
C ASN A 57 7.38 -9.75 -8.57
N ALA A 58 6.77 -9.92 -9.73
CA ALA A 58 6.78 -8.90 -10.80
C ALA A 58 6.27 -7.53 -10.31
N ARG A 59 5.41 -7.51 -9.28
CA ARG A 59 4.94 -6.28 -8.61
C ARG A 59 6.06 -5.42 -7.99
N HIS A 60 7.23 -6.01 -7.73
CA HIS A 60 8.37 -5.28 -7.19
C HIS A 60 9.15 -4.50 -8.28
N LEU A 61 8.93 -4.77 -9.57
CA LEU A 61 9.63 -4.07 -10.66
C LEU A 61 9.38 -2.55 -10.63
N PRO A 62 8.11 -2.05 -10.54
CA PRO A 62 7.86 -0.62 -10.42
C PRO A 62 8.45 -0.01 -9.15
N PHE A 63 8.47 -0.77 -8.05
CA PHE A 63 9.05 -0.30 -6.79
C PHE A 63 10.56 -0.13 -6.91
N GLY A 64 11.25 -1.07 -7.56
CA GLY A 64 12.69 -0.98 -7.84
C GLY A 64 13.04 0.30 -8.59
N LEU A 65 12.24 0.70 -9.57
CA LEU A 65 12.41 1.98 -10.28
C LEU A 65 12.19 3.19 -9.35
N ALA A 66 11.17 3.14 -8.49
CA ALA A 66 10.84 4.22 -7.57
C ALA A 66 11.90 4.46 -6.47
N VAL A 67 12.58 3.39 -6.01
CA VAL A 67 13.61 3.46 -4.96
C VAL A 67 15.05 3.39 -5.51
N ALA A 68 15.24 3.31 -6.82
CA ALA A 68 16.56 3.18 -7.45
C ALA A 68 17.55 4.28 -7.03
N THR A 69 17.07 5.50 -6.85
CA THR A 69 17.87 6.65 -6.39
C THR A 69 18.13 6.66 -4.89
N THR A 70 17.39 5.87 -4.10
CA THR A 70 17.53 5.75 -2.64
C THR A 70 18.64 4.79 -2.24
N ILE A 71 18.74 3.65 -2.92
CA ILE A 71 19.54 2.51 -2.49
C ILE A 71 21.04 2.86 -2.46
N GLY A 72 21.48 3.65 -3.45
CA GLY A 72 22.87 4.10 -3.60
C GLY A 72 23.43 3.81 -4.99
N GLY A 73 24.58 4.40 -5.31
CA GLY A 73 25.21 4.26 -6.63
C GLY A 73 26.13 3.05 -6.79
N ARG A 74 26.59 2.43 -5.69
CA ARG A 74 27.55 1.31 -5.74
C ARG A 74 26.83 0.02 -6.12
N TRP A 75 27.49 -0.85 -6.88
CA TRP A 75 26.92 -2.14 -7.31
C TRP A 75 26.51 -3.03 -6.11
N ARG A 76 27.30 -3.02 -5.04
CA ARG A 76 27.04 -3.76 -3.79
C ARG A 76 25.76 -3.26 -3.11
N ASP A 77 25.62 -1.95 -3.01
CA ASP A 77 24.44 -1.31 -2.41
C ASP A 77 23.19 -1.67 -3.24
N ARG A 78 23.29 -1.65 -4.57
CA ARG A 78 22.21 -2.06 -5.47
C ARG A 78 21.83 -3.52 -5.30
N PHE A 79 22.80 -4.43 -5.23
CA PHE A 79 22.53 -5.86 -5.07
C PHE A 79 21.82 -6.15 -3.73
N VAL A 80 22.42 -5.71 -2.61
CA VAL A 80 21.84 -5.95 -1.27
C VAL A 80 20.54 -5.17 -1.10
N GLY A 81 20.49 -3.94 -1.59
CA GLY A 81 19.30 -3.09 -1.49
C GLY A 81 18.13 -3.68 -2.26
N SER A 82 18.33 -4.18 -3.48
CA SER A 82 17.29 -4.87 -4.24
C SER A 82 16.80 -6.13 -3.55
N HIS A 83 17.69 -6.88 -2.89
CA HIS A 83 17.29 -8.07 -2.14
C HIS A 83 16.43 -7.72 -0.91
N LEU A 84 16.75 -6.64 -0.20
CA LEU A 84 15.98 -6.18 0.97
C LEU A 84 14.65 -5.49 0.61
N MET A 85 14.31 -5.36 -0.67
CA MET A 85 13.15 -4.62 -1.11
C MET A 85 11.85 -5.39 -0.86
N THR A 86 11.00 -4.86 0.02
CA THR A 86 9.62 -5.34 0.23
C THR A 86 8.62 -4.19 0.14
N ASP A 87 7.33 -4.52 0.03
CA ASP A 87 6.24 -3.54 -0.01
C ASP A 87 6.30 -2.56 1.16
N GLU A 88 6.61 -3.05 2.37
CA GLU A 88 6.71 -2.27 3.59
C GLU A 88 7.93 -1.34 3.54
N VAL A 89 9.11 -1.86 3.16
CA VAL A 89 10.32 -1.04 3.02
C VAL A 89 10.07 0.11 2.05
N VAL A 90 9.46 -0.17 0.91
CA VAL A 90 9.13 0.83 -0.11
C VAL A 90 8.11 1.83 0.42
N ALA A 91 7.04 1.36 1.08
CA ALA A 91 5.99 2.22 1.61
C ALA A 91 6.53 3.21 2.66
N PHE A 92 7.39 2.77 3.57
CA PHE A 92 8.03 3.67 4.54
C PHE A 92 9.05 4.60 3.89
N THR A 93 9.81 4.10 2.92
CA THR A 93 10.80 4.90 2.18
C THR A 93 10.15 6.04 1.41
N LEU A 94 9.04 5.78 0.71
CA LEU A 94 8.37 6.79 -0.12
C LEU A 94 7.60 7.84 0.69
N ARG A 95 7.44 7.65 2.01
CA ARG A 95 6.86 8.66 2.91
C ARG A 95 7.87 9.71 3.37
N GLU A 96 9.16 9.45 3.20
CA GLU A 96 10.23 10.34 3.64
C GLU A 96 10.62 11.30 2.50
N GLU A 97 10.53 12.61 2.77
CA GLU A 97 10.81 13.65 1.79
C GLU A 97 12.31 14.01 1.73
N ASP A 98 13.01 13.92 2.86
CA ASP A 98 14.46 14.19 2.92
C ASP A 98 15.26 13.01 2.34
N PRO A 99 16.09 13.22 1.29
CA PRO A 99 16.89 12.17 0.68
C PRO A 99 17.80 11.41 1.66
N ALA A 100 18.38 12.10 2.65
CA ALA A 100 19.29 11.48 3.62
C ALA A 100 18.53 10.55 4.58
N ARG A 101 17.43 11.03 5.16
CA ARG A 101 16.52 10.19 5.97
C ARG A 101 15.93 9.06 5.15
N ARG A 102 15.52 9.30 3.90
CA ARG A 102 14.91 8.30 3.02
C ARG A 102 15.82 7.09 2.84
N ARG A 103 17.11 7.32 2.60
CA ARG A 103 18.13 6.25 2.53
C ARG A 103 18.30 5.54 3.86
N ARG A 104 18.37 6.26 4.97
CA ARG A 104 18.49 5.65 6.30
C ARG A 104 17.28 4.77 6.64
N THR A 105 16.08 5.25 6.37
CA THR A 105 14.82 4.54 6.58
C THR A 105 14.77 3.26 5.76
N TYR A 106 15.16 3.30 4.48
CA TYR A 106 15.24 2.12 3.62
C TYR A 106 16.09 1.01 4.24
N TRP A 107 17.34 1.33 4.59
CA TRP A 107 18.27 0.34 5.13
C TRP A 107 17.88 -0.17 6.51
N LEU A 108 17.43 0.72 7.40
CA LEU A 108 17.05 0.35 8.76
C LEU A 108 15.83 -0.58 8.76
N ILE A 109 14.79 -0.25 7.99
CA ILE A 109 13.58 -1.07 7.91
C ILE A 109 13.88 -2.37 7.17
N GLY A 110 14.62 -2.32 6.05
CA GLY A 110 14.98 -3.51 5.28
C GLY A 110 15.74 -4.53 6.13
N VAL A 111 16.79 -4.11 6.84
CA VAL A 111 17.57 -5.00 7.72
C VAL A 111 16.73 -5.52 8.88
N THR A 112 15.90 -4.68 9.50
CA THR A 112 15.03 -5.09 10.62
C THR A 112 13.99 -6.12 10.18
N LEU A 113 13.38 -5.93 9.01
CA LEU A 113 12.42 -6.89 8.48
C LEU A 113 13.11 -8.19 8.08
N PHE A 114 14.26 -8.13 7.41
CA PHE A 114 15.01 -9.32 7.02
C PHE A 114 15.43 -10.18 8.22
N THR A 115 16.02 -9.55 9.23
CA THR A 115 16.46 -10.25 10.45
C THR A 115 15.28 -10.80 11.23
N SER A 116 14.22 -10.01 11.44
CA SER A 116 13.02 -10.46 12.17
C SER A 116 12.22 -11.53 11.42
N TRP A 117 12.28 -11.55 10.09
CA TRP A 117 11.66 -12.57 9.25
C TRP A 117 12.40 -13.90 9.36
N ASN A 118 13.72 -13.89 9.24
CA ASN A 118 14.55 -15.09 9.36
C ASN A 118 14.49 -15.67 10.78
N ALA A 119 14.55 -14.82 11.81
CA ALA A 119 14.36 -15.25 13.19
C ALA A 119 12.95 -15.85 13.42
N GLY A 120 11.92 -15.24 12.84
CA GLY A 120 10.57 -15.79 12.84
C GLY A 120 10.52 -17.16 12.17
N THR A 121 11.09 -17.29 10.96
CA THR A 121 11.15 -18.55 10.22
C THR A 121 11.81 -19.65 11.04
N ALA A 122 12.94 -19.35 11.68
CA ALA A 122 13.63 -20.29 12.57
C ALA A 122 12.71 -20.78 13.70
N LEU A 123 12.06 -19.84 14.40
CA LEU A 123 11.13 -20.16 15.47
C LEU A 123 9.96 -21.01 14.96
N GLY A 124 9.40 -20.68 13.79
CA GLY A 124 8.31 -21.42 13.16
C GLY A 124 8.68 -22.86 12.82
N VAL A 125 9.87 -23.06 12.24
CA VAL A 125 10.40 -24.39 11.91
C VAL A 125 10.61 -25.22 13.17
N LEU A 126 11.18 -24.63 14.23
CA LEU A 126 11.42 -25.31 15.51
C LEU A 126 10.10 -25.71 16.20
N LEU A 127 9.12 -24.80 16.23
CA LEU A 127 7.82 -25.06 16.85
C LEU A 127 6.95 -26.01 16.02
N GLY A 128 7.03 -25.92 14.69
CA GLY A 128 6.33 -26.82 13.76
C GLY A 128 6.86 -28.25 13.81
N GLY A 129 8.18 -28.43 14.01
CA GLY A 129 8.78 -29.77 14.19
C GLY A 129 8.47 -30.41 15.55
N ALA A 130 8.12 -29.61 16.58
CA ALA A 130 7.79 -30.09 17.91
C ALA A 130 6.33 -30.55 18.07
N THR A 131 5.47 -30.26 17.10
CA THR A 131 4.03 -30.55 17.17
C THR A 131 3.66 -31.51 16.04
N GLY A 132 3.42 -32.77 16.39
CA GLY A 132 3.23 -33.89 15.45
C GLY A 132 1.99 -33.82 14.55
N ASP A 133 1.14 -32.80 14.67
CA ASP A 133 0.05 -32.51 13.74
C ASP A 133 -0.27 -31.00 13.66
N PRO A 134 0.22 -30.29 12.64
CA PRO A 134 -0.04 -28.86 12.45
C PRO A 134 -1.49 -28.52 12.10
N ALA A 135 -2.28 -29.47 11.59
CA ALA A 135 -3.71 -29.28 11.33
C ALA A 135 -4.52 -29.19 12.63
N ALA A 136 -4.09 -29.90 13.68
CA ALA A 136 -4.71 -29.85 15.00
C ALA A 136 -4.53 -28.48 15.70
N LEU A 137 -3.58 -27.66 15.26
CA LEU A 137 -3.28 -26.35 15.86
C LEU A 137 -3.97 -25.17 15.15
N GLY A 138 -4.73 -25.41 14.08
CA GLY A 138 -5.39 -24.34 13.31
C GLY A 138 -4.40 -23.39 12.60
N LEU A 139 -3.17 -23.85 12.38
CA LEU A 139 -2.12 -23.08 11.70
C LEU A 139 -2.44 -22.83 10.22
N ASP A 140 -3.27 -23.68 9.61
CA ASP A 140 -3.83 -23.54 8.27
C ASP A 140 -4.78 -22.33 8.16
N ALA A 141 -5.54 -22.03 9.21
CA ALA A 141 -6.44 -20.87 9.29
C ALA A 141 -5.71 -19.57 9.69
N ALA A 142 -4.58 -19.67 10.40
CA ALA A 142 -3.81 -18.51 10.86
C ALA A 142 -3.26 -17.67 9.70
N PHE A 143 -2.90 -18.30 8.57
CA PHE A 143 -2.36 -17.59 7.41
C PHE A 143 -3.41 -16.76 6.64
N PRO A 144 -4.55 -17.32 6.20
CA PRO A 144 -5.64 -16.52 5.64
C PRO A 144 -6.11 -15.42 6.59
N ALA A 145 -6.20 -15.72 7.90
CA ALA A 145 -6.58 -14.74 8.91
C ALA A 145 -5.56 -13.59 9.02
N GLY A 146 -4.26 -13.89 8.98
CA GLY A 146 -3.19 -12.90 8.96
C GLY A 146 -3.22 -12.00 7.72
N LEU A 147 -3.45 -12.58 6.53
CA LEU A 147 -3.65 -11.82 5.29
C LEU A 147 -4.87 -10.90 5.37
N ILE A 148 -6.00 -11.41 5.86
CA ILE A 148 -7.21 -10.61 6.04
C ILE A 148 -6.97 -9.48 7.04
N ALA A 149 -6.29 -9.75 8.16
CA ALA A 149 -5.97 -8.74 9.16
C ALA A 149 -5.06 -7.62 8.62
N LEU A 150 -4.14 -7.94 7.70
CA LEU A 150 -3.28 -6.95 7.04
C LEU A 150 -4.03 -6.14 5.97
N ILE A 151 -5.00 -6.74 5.28
CA ILE A 151 -5.79 -6.08 4.24
C ILE A 151 -6.90 -5.19 4.84
N LEU A 152 -7.43 -5.56 6.00
CA LEU A 152 -8.59 -4.91 6.63
C LEU A 152 -8.43 -3.38 6.81
N PRO A 153 -7.28 -2.83 7.24
CA PRO A 153 -7.07 -1.39 7.35
C PRO A 153 -7.10 -0.65 6.01
N SER A 154 -6.80 -1.36 4.90
CA SER A 154 -6.78 -0.80 3.54
C SER A 154 -8.18 -0.74 2.90
N LEU A 155 -9.17 -1.47 3.43
CA LEU A 155 -10.55 -1.54 2.94
C LEU A 155 -11.50 -0.48 3.55
N ARG A 156 -10.97 0.70 3.83
CA ARG A 156 -11.71 1.81 4.46
C ARG A 156 -12.71 2.50 3.53
N ASP A 157 -12.38 2.64 2.25
CA ASP A 157 -13.26 3.27 1.26
C ASP A 157 -14.13 2.24 0.52
N ARG A 158 -15.35 2.67 0.16
CA ARG A 158 -16.34 1.81 -0.50
C ARG A 158 -15.85 1.33 -1.87
N ALA A 159 -15.16 2.18 -2.65
CA ALA A 159 -14.65 1.81 -3.96
C ALA A 159 -13.53 0.75 -3.86
N THR A 160 -12.61 0.91 -2.90
CA THR A 160 -11.54 -0.08 -2.64
C THR A 160 -12.13 -1.41 -2.17
N ARG A 161 -13.16 -1.37 -1.30
CA ARG A 161 -13.85 -2.57 -0.83
C ARG A 161 -14.56 -3.31 -1.96
N THR A 162 -15.27 -2.60 -2.84
CA THR A 162 -15.95 -3.20 -3.98
C THR A 162 -14.95 -3.84 -4.95
N ALA A 163 -13.84 -3.16 -5.27
CA ALA A 163 -12.80 -3.72 -6.14
C ALA A 163 -12.15 -4.97 -5.54
N ALA A 164 -11.84 -4.96 -4.24
CA ALA A 164 -11.27 -6.11 -3.55
C ALA A 164 -12.22 -7.31 -3.55
N LEU A 165 -13.51 -7.09 -3.27
CA LEU A 165 -14.52 -8.16 -3.28
C LEU A 165 -14.74 -8.75 -4.66
N VAL A 166 -14.82 -7.91 -5.70
CA VAL A 166 -14.97 -8.38 -7.09
C VAL A 166 -13.71 -9.14 -7.53
N GLY A 167 -12.52 -8.62 -7.24
CA GLY A 167 -11.27 -9.30 -7.52
C GLY A 167 -11.17 -10.65 -6.81
N ALA A 168 -11.55 -10.71 -5.52
CA ALA A 168 -11.59 -11.96 -4.76
C ALA A 168 -12.58 -12.97 -5.35
N ALA A 169 -13.79 -12.54 -5.74
CA ALA A 169 -14.77 -13.41 -6.39
C ALA A 169 -14.23 -13.97 -7.72
N VAL A 170 -13.61 -13.14 -8.55
CA VAL A 170 -12.97 -13.57 -9.81
C VAL A 170 -11.87 -14.59 -9.55
N ALA A 171 -11.01 -14.34 -8.55
CA ALA A 171 -9.95 -15.28 -8.19
C ALA A 171 -10.54 -16.63 -7.75
N VAL A 172 -11.51 -16.63 -6.83
CA VAL A 172 -12.14 -17.86 -6.32
C VAL A 172 -12.80 -18.67 -7.44
N LEU A 173 -13.52 -18.00 -8.34
CA LEU A 173 -14.19 -18.66 -9.47
C LEU A 173 -13.21 -19.27 -10.48
N LEU A 174 -12.03 -18.68 -10.63
CA LEU A 174 -11.01 -19.14 -11.58
C LEU A 174 -10.03 -20.16 -10.97
N THR A 175 -9.95 -20.28 -9.64
CA THR A 175 -9.11 -21.26 -8.94
C THR A 175 -9.26 -22.71 -9.43
N PRO A 176 -10.46 -23.25 -9.68
CA PRO A 176 -10.58 -24.64 -10.15
C PRO A 176 -10.18 -24.83 -11.63
N VAL A 177 -10.05 -23.75 -12.40
CA VAL A 177 -9.88 -23.81 -13.86
C VAL A 177 -8.46 -23.43 -14.29
N LEU A 178 -7.83 -22.49 -13.58
CA LEU A 178 -6.53 -21.94 -13.95
C LEU A 178 -5.41 -22.45 -13.04
N PRO A 179 -4.18 -22.61 -13.58
CA PRO A 179 -2.99 -22.87 -12.78
C PRO A 179 -2.82 -21.85 -11.64
N ALA A 180 -2.25 -22.30 -10.52
CA ALA A 180 -2.02 -21.46 -9.36
C ALA A 180 -1.21 -20.19 -9.71
N GLY A 181 -1.66 -19.04 -9.18
CA GLY A 181 -1.10 -17.72 -9.47
C GLY A 181 -1.85 -16.95 -10.56
N LEU A 182 -2.42 -17.60 -11.57
CA LEU A 182 -3.24 -16.95 -12.60
C LEU A 182 -4.56 -16.37 -12.06
N PRO A 183 -5.33 -17.09 -11.19
CA PRO A 183 -6.52 -16.51 -10.57
C PRO A 183 -6.22 -15.22 -9.80
N VAL A 184 -5.04 -15.13 -9.17
CA VAL A 184 -4.60 -13.94 -8.44
C VAL A 184 -4.33 -12.76 -9.38
N LEU A 185 -3.76 -13.01 -10.56
CA LEU A 185 -3.63 -11.96 -11.59
C LEU A 185 -4.99 -11.50 -12.12
N CYS A 186 -5.89 -12.45 -12.40
CA CYS A 186 -7.23 -12.14 -12.86
C CYS A 186 -8.02 -11.32 -11.83
N ALA A 187 -7.68 -11.41 -10.53
CA ALA A 187 -8.24 -10.55 -9.49
C ALA A 187 -8.07 -9.05 -9.78
N LEU A 188 -7.05 -8.66 -10.57
CA LEU A 188 -6.84 -7.27 -10.99
C LEU A 188 -8.01 -6.72 -11.82
N LEU A 189 -8.84 -7.57 -12.43
CA LEU A 189 -10.08 -7.15 -13.10
C LEU A 189 -11.03 -6.43 -12.14
N GLY A 190 -10.94 -6.69 -10.82
CA GLY A 190 -11.65 -5.93 -9.80
C GLY A 190 -11.33 -4.43 -9.82
N LEU A 191 -10.14 -4.02 -10.28
CA LEU A 191 -9.78 -2.60 -10.40
C LEU A 191 -10.62 -1.85 -11.43
N LEU A 192 -11.24 -2.54 -12.39
CA LEU A 192 -12.16 -1.93 -13.37
C LEU A 192 -13.36 -1.27 -12.69
N THR A 193 -13.73 -1.70 -11.47
CA THR A 193 -14.80 -1.06 -10.70
C THR A 193 -14.42 0.31 -10.14
N ILE A 194 -13.12 0.60 -9.99
CA ILE A 194 -12.59 1.90 -9.53
C ILE A 194 -12.47 2.89 -10.69
N PHE A 195 -12.25 2.40 -11.92
CA PHE A 195 -12.11 3.22 -13.13
C PHE A 195 -13.40 3.89 -13.60
N ARG A 196 -14.50 3.78 -12.86
CA ARG A 196 -15.70 4.59 -13.14
C ARG A 196 -15.33 6.05 -12.86
N PRO A 197 -15.29 6.93 -13.89
CA PRO A 197 -14.73 8.26 -13.75
C PRO A 197 -15.46 9.00 -12.63
N ARG A 198 -14.74 9.28 -11.54
CA ARG A 198 -15.18 10.22 -10.51
C ARG A 198 -15.55 11.50 -11.26
N ARG A 199 -16.86 11.75 -11.41
CA ARG A 199 -17.35 13.07 -11.81
C ARG A 199 -16.69 14.03 -10.83
N ARG A 200 -15.72 14.81 -11.32
CA ARG A 200 -15.02 15.81 -10.53
C ARG A 200 -16.11 16.74 -9.99
N SER A 201 -16.47 16.61 -8.72
CA SER A 201 -17.29 17.62 -8.06
C SER A 201 -16.55 18.95 -8.26
N PRO A 202 -17.20 19.98 -8.83
CA PRO A 202 -16.56 21.26 -9.05
C PRO A 202 -15.95 21.73 -7.73
N ARG A 203 -14.62 21.89 -7.69
CA ARG A 203 -13.94 22.45 -6.52
C ARG A 203 -14.60 23.78 -6.21
N ARG A 204 -15.33 23.88 -5.10
CA ARG A 204 -15.77 25.17 -4.57
C ARG A 204 -14.51 26.02 -4.37
N PRO A 205 -14.49 27.28 -4.87
CA PRO A 205 -13.30 28.14 -4.74
C PRO A 205 -12.88 28.27 -3.28
N SER A 206 -11.58 28.21 -3.02
CA SER A 206 -11.03 28.41 -1.68
C SER A 206 -11.43 29.79 -1.13
N PRO A 207 -11.69 29.92 0.19
CA PRO A 207 -12.09 31.21 0.81
C PRO A 207 -11.09 32.35 0.53
N SER A 208 -9.80 32.01 0.38
CA SER A 208 -8.73 32.95 0.05
C SER A 208 -8.80 33.54 -1.36
N ARG A 209 -9.31 32.78 -2.34
CA ARG A 209 -9.52 33.30 -3.70
C ARG A 209 -10.78 34.16 -3.77
N ARG A 210 -11.81 33.83 -3.00
CA ARG A 210 -13.05 34.61 -2.90
C ARG A 210 -12.78 36.00 -2.31
N SER A 211 -11.97 36.08 -1.25
CA SER A 211 -11.59 37.35 -0.64
C SER A 211 -10.63 38.19 -1.51
N ALA A 212 -9.72 37.57 -2.25
CA ALA A 212 -8.86 38.26 -3.22
C ALA A 212 -9.66 38.81 -4.42
N GLN A 213 -10.66 38.06 -4.89
CA GLN A 213 -11.52 38.45 -6.01
C GLN A 213 -12.52 39.53 -5.61
N GLU A 214 -13.07 39.48 -4.39
CA GLU A 214 -13.88 40.57 -3.81
C GLU A 214 -13.05 41.84 -3.57
N ARG A 215 -11.78 41.72 -3.15
CA ARG A 215 -10.87 42.87 -3.01
C ARG A 215 -10.54 43.49 -4.37
N SER A 216 -10.21 42.68 -5.38
CA SER A 216 -9.94 43.18 -6.73
C SER A 216 -11.18 43.78 -7.40
N ALA A 217 -12.38 43.25 -7.13
CA ALA A 217 -13.64 43.84 -7.59
C ALA A 217 -13.94 45.18 -6.92
N ARG A 218 -13.61 45.34 -5.63
CA ARG A 218 -13.71 46.63 -4.92
C ARG A 218 -12.70 47.66 -5.42
N GLU A 219 -11.48 47.24 -5.79
CA GLU A 219 -10.44 48.13 -6.33
C GLU A 219 -10.70 48.56 -7.77
N ARG A 220 -11.40 47.75 -8.57
CA ARG A 220 -11.76 48.08 -9.97
C ARG A 220 -13.03 48.94 -10.08
N SER A 221 -13.73 49.20 -8.99
CA SER A 221 -14.83 50.18 -9.01
C SER A 221 -14.24 51.57 -9.21
N PRO A 222 -14.51 52.27 -10.33
CA PRO A 222 -13.98 53.60 -10.55
C PRO A 222 -14.48 54.50 -9.43
N ARG A 223 -13.56 55.23 -8.78
CA ARG A 223 -13.88 56.28 -7.80
C ARG A 223 -14.84 57.29 -8.42
N GLY A 224 -16.14 57.05 -8.27
CA GLY A 224 -17.20 57.97 -8.60
C GLY A 224 -17.24 59.07 -7.55
N ARG A 225 -16.56 60.18 -7.86
CA ARG A 225 -16.79 61.56 -7.41
C ARG A 225 -17.18 61.76 -5.93
N SER A 226 -16.21 62.22 -5.15
CA SER A 226 -16.49 63.11 -4.02
C SER A 226 -17.04 64.46 -4.52
N PRO A 227 -18.12 64.99 -3.95
CA PRO A 227 -18.34 66.42 -3.92
C PRO A 227 -17.75 66.97 -2.62
N ARG A 228 -16.71 67.79 -2.77
CA ARG A 228 -16.20 68.68 -1.71
C ARG A 228 -17.34 69.57 -1.21
N GLY A 229 -17.31 69.85 0.10
CA GLY A 229 -18.32 70.65 0.76
C GLY A 229 -18.39 72.10 0.30
N ARG A 230 -19.55 72.71 0.58
CA ARG A 230 -19.72 74.14 0.88
C ARG A 230 -20.98 74.29 1.73
N SER A 231 -20.80 74.74 2.96
CA SER A 231 -21.84 75.46 3.71
C SER A 231 -22.13 76.77 2.97
N PRO A 232 -23.39 77.23 2.95
CA PRO A 232 -23.75 78.34 3.84
C PRO A 232 -25.15 78.22 4.46
N ARG A 233 -25.26 78.59 5.75
CA ARG A 233 -26.49 79.15 6.36
C ARG A 233 -26.71 80.59 5.85
N PRO A 234 -27.83 81.28 6.14
CA PRO A 234 -29.18 80.87 6.58
C PRO A 234 -30.30 81.49 5.68
N VAL A 235 -31.59 81.17 5.91
CA VAL A 235 -32.73 82.14 6.03
C VAL A 235 -34.00 81.39 6.45
N ARG A 236 -34.75 82.07 7.32
CA ARG A 236 -35.95 81.76 8.08
C ARG A 236 -37.24 81.88 7.24
N LYS A 237 -38.29 81.10 7.55
CA LYS A 237 -39.75 81.40 7.54
C LYS A 237 -40.48 80.03 7.66
N GLU A 238 -41.03 79.65 8.82
CA GLU A 238 -42.30 80.11 9.44
C GLU A 238 -43.54 79.53 8.72
N GLU A 239 -44.48 79.02 9.53
CA GLU A 239 -45.86 78.55 9.23
C GLU A 239 -46.15 77.03 9.13
N ALA A 240 -46.35 76.38 10.30
CA ALA A 240 -47.63 75.90 10.88
C ALA A 240 -48.60 74.94 10.09
N PRO A 241 -49.66 74.34 10.72
CA PRO A 241 -49.81 72.88 10.82
C PRO A 241 -51.19 72.31 10.37
N CYS A 242 -51.30 70.97 10.28
CA CYS A 242 -52.40 70.12 10.79
C CYS A 242 -52.04 68.64 10.64
#